data_AF-A0A2K0W3Y0-F1
#
_entry.id   AF-A0A2K0W3Y0-F1
#
_cell.length_a   1.000
_cell.length_b   1.000
_cell.length_c   1.000
_cell.angle_alpha   90.00
_cell.angle_beta   90.00
_cell.angle_gamma   90.00
#
_symmetry.space_group_name_H-M   'P 1'
#
loop_
_entity.id
_entity.type
_entity.pdbx_description
1 polymer ?
#
loop_
_entity_poly.entity_id
_entity_poly.type
_entity_poly.pdbx_seq_one_letter_code
_entity_poly.pdbx_strand_id
1 'polypeptide(L)'
;MFSNRLFNYLVAAILDTILTLFWLVSFAVLAAQTAVLWAHGTDYCENNKCPDNLKNVTSFYGYVFATCIGLGGLAFLFSCICLIFHGLVSCRQHRYNQIGTNNVSEPIFVGDRHPQGSTEYRPLA
;
A
#
# COMPACT_ATOMS: atom_id res chain seq x y z
N MET A 1 -22.26 6.47 13.01
CA MET A 1 -21.89 5.05 13.02
C MET A 1 -20.94 4.82 11.85
N PHE A 2 -19.62 4.71 12.09
CA PHE A 2 -18.68 4.45 10.99
C PHE A 2 -18.98 3.05 10.43
N SER A 3 -19.21 2.95 9.12
CA SER A 3 -19.37 1.66 8.44
C SER A 3 -18.11 0.82 8.67
N ASN A 4 -18.23 -0.44 9.12
CA ASN A 4 -17.12 -1.37 9.38
C ASN A 4 -16.07 -1.40 8.25
N ARG A 5 -16.51 -1.13 7.00
CA ARG A 5 -15.62 -1.05 5.83
C ARG A 5 -14.63 0.11 5.92
N LEU A 6 -15.07 1.30 6.36
CA LEU A 6 -14.24 2.50 6.42
C LEU A 6 -13.17 2.41 7.52
N PHE A 7 -13.50 1.75 8.63
CA PHE A 7 -12.53 1.41 9.68
C PHE A 7 -11.45 0.44 9.17
N ASN A 8 -11.83 -0.61 8.43
CA ASN A 8 -10.87 -1.57 7.88
C ASN A 8 -9.91 -0.93 6.87
N TYR A 9 -10.38 0.01 6.03
CA TYR A 9 -9.52 0.74 5.09
C TYR A 9 -8.53 1.68 5.80
N LEU A 10 -8.96 2.38 6.84
CA LEU A 10 -8.08 3.24 7.63
C LEU A 10 -6.98 2.42 8.32
N VAL A 11 -7.34 1.28 8.91
CA VAL A 11 -6.39 0.37 9.56
C VAL A 11 -5.38 -0.19 8.54
N ALA A 12 -5.83 -0.58 7.34
CA ALA A 12 -4.93 -1.03 6.28
C ALA A 12 -3.95 0.07 5.84
N ALA A 13 -4.43 1.31 5.67
CA ALA A 13 -3.57 2.45 5.30
C ALA A 13 -2.53 2.79 6.38
N ILE A 14 -2.91 2.70 7.67
CA ILE A 14 -1.97 2.90 8.79
C ILE A 14 -0.92 1.79 8.80
N LEU A 15 -1.34 0.53 8.64
CA LEU A 15 -0.43 -0.61 8.60
C LEU A 15 0.59 -0.47 7.45
N ASP A 16 0.13 -0.09 6.25
CA ASP A 16 1.01 0.16 5.11
C ASP A 16 1.98 1.31 5.35
N THR A 17 1.54 2.37 6.04
CA THR A 17 2.40 3.51 6.39
C THR A 17 3.53 3.06 7.32
N ILE A 18 3.20 2.30 8.36
CA ILE A 18 4.18 1.75 9.30
C ILE A 18 5.15 0.80 8.56
N LEU A 19 4.61 -0.08 7.72
CA LEU A 19 5.40 -1.04 6.95
C LEU A 19 6.35 -0.33 5.97
N THR A 20 5.89 0.72 5.31
CA THR A 20 6.71 1.54 4.40
C THR A 20 7.84 2.23 5.14
N LEU A 21 7.56 2.82 6.31
CA LEU A 21 8.59 3.42 7.16
C LEU A 21 9.59 2.39 7.67
N PHE A 22 9.12 1.22 8.09
CA PHE A 22 9.97 0.12 8.52
C PHE A 22 10.92 -0.31 7.39
N TRP A 23 10.41 -0.49 6.17
CA TRP A 23 11.22 -0.85 5.02
C TRP A 23 12.21 0.25 4.65
N LEU A 24 11.79 1.52 4.67
CA LEU A 24 12.67 2.66 4.40
C LEU A 24 13.89 2.67 5.35
N VAL A 25 13.64 2.56 6.66
CA VAL A 25 14.69 2.57 7.67
C VAL A 25 15.58 1.33 7.54
N SER A 26 14.98 0.14 7.39
CA SER A 26 15.73 -1.11 7.27
C SER A 26 16.63 -1.13 6.03
N PHE A 27 16.09 -0.69 4.88
CA PHE A 27 16.83 -0.54 3.64
C PHE A 27 17.97 0.48 3.78
N ALA A 28 17.71 1.65 4.39
CA ALA A 28 18.72 2.68 4.57
C ALA A 28 19.88 2.22 5.46
N VAL A 29 19.58 1.55 6.57
CA VAL A 29 20.59 0.99 7.49
C VAL A 29 21.43 -0.06 6.77
N LEU A 30 20.80 -0.98 6.04
CA LEU A 30 21.50 -2.01 5.29
C LEU A 30 22.38 -1.40 4.18
N ALA A 31 21.86 -0.40 3.46
CA ALA A 31 22.61 0.32 2.43
C ALA A 31 23.86 1.02 3.00
N ALA A 32 23.73 1.68 4.16
CA ALA A 32 24.85 2.30 4.85
C ALA A 32 25.93 1.29 5.27
N GLN A 33 25.53 0.15 5.83
CA GLN A 33 26.47 -0.91 6.22
C GLN A 33 27.21 -1.49 5.02
N THR A 34 26.51 -1.75 3.92
CA THR A 34 27.15 -2.26 2.71
C THR A 34 28.10 -1.26 2.09
N ALA A 35 27.77 0.04 2.09
CA ALA A 35 28.68 1.07 1.58
C ALA A 35 30.00 1.10 2.37
N VAL A 36 29.93 1.01 3.70
CA VAL A 36 31.12 0.94 4.57
C VAL A 36 31.91 -0.35 4.30
N LEU A 37 31.23 -1.49 4.19
CA LEU A 37 31.86 -2.78 3.88
C LEU A 37 32.58 -2.75 2.52
N TRP A 38 31.98 -2.10 1.52
CA TRP A 38 32.56 -2.00 0.18
C TRP A 38 33.78 -1.09 0.18
N ALA A 39 33.67 0.10 0.78
CA ALA A 39 34.74 1.09 0.82
C ALA A 39 35.97 0.61 1.62
N HIS A 40 35.75 -0.07 2.75
CA HIS A 40 36.83 -0.51 3.64
C HIS A 40 37.21 -1.99 3.48
N GLY A 41 36.43 -2.77 2.75
CA GLY A 41 36.68 -4.18 2.50
C GLY A 41 37.04 -4.41 1.04
N THR A 42 36.04 -4.47 0.17
CA THR A 42 36.20 -4.88 -1.23
C THR A 42 37.09 -3.92 -2.02
N ASP A 43 36.75 -2.63 -2.08
CA ASP A 43 37.50 -1.63 -2.85
C ASP A 43 38.88 -1.38 -2.23
N TYR A 44 38.96 -1.41 -0.90
CA TYR A 44 40.23 -1.27 -0.19
C TYR A 44 41.19 -2.40 -0.55
N CYS A 45 40.73 -3.65 -0.53
CA CYS A 45 41.56 -4.82 -0.86
C CYS A 45 41.76 -5.06 -2.35
N GLU A 46 41.00 -4.39 -3.21
CA GLU A 46 41.26 -4.35 -4.64
C GLU A 46 42.38 -3.36 -4.98
N ASN A 47 42.41 -2.21 -4.30
CA ASN A 47 43.41 -1.15 -4.53
C ASN A 47 44.70 -1.32 -3.70
N ASN A 48 44.66 -2.08 -2.60
CA ASN A 48 45.82 -2.35 -1.75
C ASN A 48 46.22 -3.83 -1.81
N LYS A 49 47.48 -4.15 -1.49
CA LYS A 49 47.96 -5.53 -1.39
C LYS A 49 47.39 -6.21 -0.14
N CYS A 50 46.15 -6.67 -0.21
CA CYS A 50 45.55 -7.54 0.80
C CYS A 50 45.91 -9.01 0.57
N PRO A 51 45.95 -9.84 1.64
CA PRO A 51 45.98 -11.29 1.52
C PRO A 51 44.79 -11.82 0.69
N ASP A 52 45.02 -12.85 -0.15
CA ASP A 52 44.00 -13.39 -1.06
C ASP A 52 42.76 -13.93 -0.32
N ASN A 53 42.96 -14.55 0.85
CA ASN A 53 41.87 -15.03 1.69
C ASN A 53 40.98 -13.87 2.17
N LEU A 54 41.56 -12.74 2.55
CA LEU A 54 40.80 -11.56 2.98
C LEU A 54 40.02 -10.96 1.81
N LYS A 55 40.65 -10.87 0.63
CA LYS A 55 40.02 -10.36 -0.60
C LYS A 55 38.80 -11.19 -1.02
N ASN A 56 38.91 -12.52 -0.97
CA ASN A 56 37.80 -13.40 -1.32
C ASN A 56 36.63 -13.27 -0.33
N VAL A 57 36.93 -13.14 0.97
CA VAL A 57 35.92 -12.97 2.01
C VAL A 57 35.20 -11.63 1.86
N THR A 58 35.93 -10.52 1.73
CA THR A 58 35.32 -9.19 1.60
C THR A 58 34.48 -9.06 0.33
N SER A 59 34.97 -9.60 -0.79
CA SER A 59 34.22 -9.61 -2.06
C SER A 59 32.95 -10.45 -1.95
N PHE A 60 33.01 -11.66 -1.38
CA PHE A 60 31.83 -12.51 -1.17
C PHE A 60 30.76 -11.80 -0.34
N TYR A 61 31.13 -11.27 0.83
CA TYR A 61 30.18 -10.55 1.68
C TYR A 61 29.67 -9.27 0.99
N GLY A 62 30.51 -8.53 0.26
CA GLY A 62 30.10 -7.37 -0.51
C GLY A 62 28.94 -7.69 -1.47
N TYR A 63 29.05 -8.78 -2.24
CA TYR A 63 27.98 -9.21 -3.15
C TYR A 63 26.72 -9.72 -2.43
N VAL A 64 26.87 -10.45 -1.32
CA VAL A 64 25.73 -10.88 -0.50
C VAL A 64 24.97 -9.66 0.04
N PHE A 65 25.67 -8.69 0.60
CA PHE A 65 25.05 -7.47 1.11
C PHE A 65 24.42 -6.63 -0.02
N ALA A 66 25.04 -6.55 -1.19
CA ALA A 66 24.47 -5.88 -2.36
C ALA A 66 23.15 -6.55 -2.82
N THR A 67 23.09 -7.87 -2.86
CA THR A 67 21.85 -8.60 -3.19
C THR A 67 20.77 -8.39 -2.15
N CYS A 68 21.11 -8.39 -0.85
CA CYS A 68 20.16 -8.06 0.22
C CYS A 68 19.62 -6.63 0.11
N ILE A 69 20.44 -5.64 -0.25
CA ILE A 69 19.96 -4.27 -0.54
C ILE A 69 18.98 -4.28 -1.70
N GLY A 70 19.30 -4.98 -2.80
CA GLY A 70 18.41 -5.07 -3.96
C GLY A 70 17.03 -5.62 -3.58
N LEU A 71 17.01 -6.71 -2.79
CA LEU A 71 15.76 -7.29 -2.29
C LEU A 71 15.01 -6.36 -1.32
N GLY A 72 15.73 -5.70 -0.40
CA GLY A 72 15.15 -4.73 0.52
C GLY A 72 14.55 -3.51 -0.19
N GLY A 73 15.22 -3.03 -1.24
CA GLY A 73 14.72 -1.94 -2.09
C GLY A 73 13.46 -2.33 -2.88
N LEU A 74 13.39 -3.57 -3.38
CA LEU A 74 12.18 -4.10 -4.01
C LEU A 74 11.01 -4.20 -3.03
N ALA A 75 11.26 -4.65 -1.81
CA ALA A 75 10.24 -4.73 -0.77
C ALA A 75 9.75 -3.33 -0.35
N PHE A 76 10.66 -2.36 -0.24
CA PHE A 76 10.30 -0.95 -0.03
C PHE A 76 9.43 -0.41 -1.17
N LEU A 77 9.81 -0.64 -2.43
CA LEU A 77 9.00 -0.24 -3.59
C LEU A 77 7.59 -0.85 -3.52
N PHE A 78 7.49 -2.14 -3.20
CA PHE A 78 6.21 -2.82 -3.06
C PHE A 78 5.35 -2.21 -1.96
N SER A 79 5.94 -1.88 -0.80
CA SER A 79 5.22 -1.20 0.29
C SER A 79 4.68 0.17 -0.14
N CYS A 80 5.46 0.97 -0.87
CA CYS A 80 5.01 2.24 -1.44
C CYS A 80 3.83 2.06 -2.40
N ILE A 81 3.88 1.05 -3.26
CA ILE A 81 2.79 0.74 -4.19
C ILE A 81 1.51 0.37 -3.42
N CYS A 82 1.60 -0.53 -2.43
CA CYS A 82 0.47 -0.90 -1.57
C CYS A 82 -0.15 0.32 -0.88
N LEU A 83 0.68 1.19 -0.30
CA LEU A 83 0.24 2.42 0.35
C LEU A 83 -0.53 3.35 -0.60
N ILE A 84 -0.05 3.50 -1.85
CA ILE A 84 -0.74 4.30 -2.88
C ILE A 84 -2.10 3.67 -3.22
N PHE A 85 -2.16 2.36 -3.47
CA PHE A 85 -3.41 1.69 -3.80
C PHE A 85 -4.43 1.78 -2.67
N HIS A 86 -4.04 1.44 -1.44
CA HIS A 86 -4.94 1.52 -0.29
C HIS A 86 -5.34 2.97 0.02
N GLY A 87 -4.44 3.95 -0.17
CA GLY A 87 -4.77 5.37 -0.06
C GLY A 87 -5.81 5.83 -1.09
N LEU A 88 -5.61 5.52 -2.38
CA LEU A 88 -6.55 5.87 -3.45
C LEU A 88 -7.91 5.21 -3.26
N VAL A 89 -7.93 3.93 -2.89
CA VAL A 89 -9.18 3.20 -2.61
C VAL A 89 -9.90 3.82 -1.41
N SER A 90 -9.19 4.17 -0.34
CA SER A 90 -9.77 4.83 0.84
C SER A 90 -10.39 6.18 0.49
N CYS A 91 -9.72 7.01 -0.31
CA CYS A 91 -10.23 8.29 -0.77
C CYS A 91 -11.49 8.14 -1.65
N ARG A 92 -11.48 7.17 -2.58
CA ARG A 92 -12.66 6.87 -3.42
C ARG A 92 -13.84 6.40 -2.58
N GLN A 93 -13.63 5.45 -1.67
CA GLN A 93 -14.67 4.92 -0.80
C GLN A 93 -15.28 6.01 0.08
N HIS A 94 -14.45 6.89 0.63
CA HIS A 94 -14.92 8.05 1.39
C HIS A 94 -15.81 8.97 0.54
N ARG A 95 -15.39 9.29 -0.70
CA ARG A 95 -16.19 10.10 -1.63
C ARG A 95 -17.53 9.45 -1.99
N TYR A 96 -17.56 8.13 -2.25
CA TYR A 96 -18.81 7.41 -2.55
C TYR A 96 -19.76 7.38 -1.35
N ASN A 97 -19.23 7.20 -0.14
CA ASN A 97 -20.05 7.25 1.07
C ASN A 97 -20.63 8.66 1.31
N GLN A 98 -19.91 9.72 0.97
CA GLN A 98 -20.40 11.10 1.06
C GLN A 98 -21.52 11.42 0.04
N ILE A 99 -21.50 10.83 -1.16
CA ILE A 99 -22.57 11.01 -2.16
C ILE A 99 -23.91 10.46 -1.65
N GLY A 100 -23.89 9.42 -0.82
CA GLY A 100 -25.09 8.85 -0.20
C GLY A 100 -25.59 9.56 1.07
N THR A 101 -24.77 10.42 1.69
CA THR A 101 -25.11 11.10 2.97
C THR A 101 -25.35 12.59 2.84
N ASN A 102 -24.82 13.23 1.79
CA ASN A 102 -24.79 14.69 1.66
C ASN A 102 -25.90 15.24 0.76
N ASN A 103 -26.59 14.36 0.03
CA ASN A 103 -27.83 14.70 -0.63
C ASN A 103 -28.94 14.17 0.28
N VAL A 104 -29.87 15.04 0.68
CA VAL A 104 -31.16 14.59 1.20
C VAL A 104 -31.66 13.55 0.20
N SER A 105 -31.83 12.30 0.62
CA SER A 105 -32.36 11.27 -0.26
C SER A 105 -33.77 11.70 -0.65
N GLU A 106 -33.91 12.36 -1.79
CA GLU A 106 -35.22 12.60 -2.36
C GLU A 106 -35.83 11.22 -2.61
N PRO A 107 -37.04 10.96 -2.10
CA PRO A 107 -37.69 9.70 -2.36
C PRO A 107 -37.80 9.55 -3.88
N ILE A 108 -37.18 8.50 -4.43
CA ILE A 108 -37.35 8.14 -5.82
C ILE A 108 -38.85 7.87 -5.98
N PHE A 109 -39.55 8.73 -6.71
CA PHE A 109 -40.95 8.51 -7.06
C PHE A 109 -41.00 7.32 -8.02
N VAL A 110 -41.11 6.13 -7.45
CA VAL A 110 -41.46 4.93 -8.20
C VAL A 110 -42.95 5.07 -8.50
N GLY A 111 -43.28 5.65 -9.66
CA GLY A 111 -44.65 5.66 -10.15
C GLY A 111 -45.22 4.24 -10.12
N ASP A 112 -46.53 4.12 -9.89
CA ASP A 112 -47.21 2.85 -9.72
C ASP A 112 -46.81 1.86 -10.82
N ARG A 113 -46.27 0.70 -10.43
CA ARG A 113 -45.85 -0.34 -11.39
C ARG A 113 -47.00 -0.94 -12.21
N HIS A 114 -48.24 -0.60 -11.86
CA HIS A 114 -49.43 -0.93 -12.63
C HIS A 114 -50.40 0.25 -12.63
N PRO A 115 -50.59 0.96 -13.75
CA PRO A 115 -51.69 1.91 -13.90
C PRO A 115 -52.99 1.12 -14.13
N GLN A 116 -53.43 0.35 -13.13
CA GLN A 116 -54.82 -0.08 -13.09
C GLN A 116 -55.55 0.95 -12.23
N GLY A 117 -56.06 2.00 -12.89
CA GLY A 117 -57.03 2.89 -12.28
C GLY A 117 -58.17 2.05 -11.72
N SER A 118 -58.60 2.35 -10.49
CA SER A 118 -59.73 1.68 -9.86
C SER A 118 -60.94 1.76 -10.78
N THR A 119 -61.39 0.63 -11.31
CA THR A 119 -62.69 0.55 -11.97
C THR A 119 -63.76 0.84 -10.92
N GLU A 120 -64.60 1.85 -11.17
CA GLU A 120 -65.74 2.17 -10.29
C GLU A 120 -66.65 0.95 -10.13
N TYR A 121 -66.98 0.64 -8.87
CA TYR A 121 -67.91 -0.41 -8.53
C TYR A 121 -69.34 0.05 -8.89
N ARG A 122 -69.90 -0.49 -9.98
CA ARG A 122 -71.32 -0.29 -10.30
C ARG A 122 -72.15 -1.33 -9.51
N PRO A 123 -73.02 -0.91 -8.56
CA PRO A 123 -73.96 -1.84 -7.97
C PRO A 123 -74.97 -2.29 -9.06
N LEU A 124 -75.20 -3.60 -9.14
CA LEU A 124 -76.24 -4.17 -9.98
C LEU A 124 -77.60 -3.74 -9.43
N ALA A 125 -78.48 -3.29 -10.34
CA ALA A 125 -79.85 -2.87 -10.06
C ALA A 125 -80.75 -4.03 -9.60
#